data_AF-A0A2W4P4I1-F1
#
_entry.id   AF-A0A2W4P4I1-F1
#
_cell.length_a   1.000
_cell.length_b   1.000
_cell.length_c   1.000
_cell.angle_alpha   90.00
_cell.angle_beta   90.00
_cell.angle_gamma   90.00
#
_symmetry.space_group_name_H-M   'P 1'
#
loop_
_entity.id
_entity.type
_entity.pdbx_description
1 polymer ?
#
loop_
_entity_poly.entity_id
_entity_poly.type
_entity_poly.pdbx_seq_one_letter_code
_entity_poly.pdbx_strand_id
1 'polypeptide(L)'
;MIKQPPVTLTKATTTTPPRICMVVHQDYFQDARVKRYAESLVEHGVEVDVLCLRGDGGNTQAQHRGLTVIPVPLARNSLPFGGYIAEYGAALILFSIWLFVLHLRRRYGVIHVHNMPDFLIFSALAPRLLGARLILDVHDPMPEFWTTKFGRDMDDPPIRVLKLQEKFSAAIAHAVLTANSNFKDRLVNRGIAAGKISVIQNSPDEKIFERARYPRKQPDPDRFVLIYPGTIAPRYGLETAIRAVAQLSENLPQLRLQIIGSQNAHSQELKTLAEQLGVASKVAFLPPVSVEEIPRYLAEADAGIYPALPDHHMSIAMPSKVLEYAVMGVPIIASRLQVLEDQFSDQAILYFEPGDTSALAGCILRLYHNPKLRQSLAEAADNEYVNRHRWQDEFMTYVRVLQGLLPKLAVQM
;
A
#
# COMPACT_ATOMS: atom_id res chain seq x y z
N MET A 1 22.73 25.44 -5.43
CA MET A 1 21.51 25.56 -6.26
C MET A 1 21.89 25.39 -7.72
N ILE A 2 21.70 24.20 -8.27
CA ILE A 2 21.82 23.96 -9.71
C ILE A 2 20.42 23.59 -10.18
N LYS A 3 19.74 24.56 -10.82
CA LYS A 3 18.43 24.33 -11.44
C LYS A 3 18.65 23.41 -12.64
N GLN A 4 18.04 22.23 -12.62
CA GLN A 4 17.91 21.41 -13.82
C GLN A 4 16.98 22.14 -14.81
N PRO A 5 17.26 22.07 -16.12
CA PRO A 5 16.47 22.78 -17.12
C PRO A 5 15.07 22.14 -17.27
N PRO A 6 14.06 22.90 -17.75
CA PRO A 6 12.72 22.37 -17.97
C PRO A 6 12.71 21.35 -19.12
N VAL A 7 12.11 20.19 -18.87
CA VAL A 7 11.84 19.15 -19.86
C VAL A 7 10.94 19.77 -20.95
N THR A 8 11.44 19.83 -22.19
CA THR A 8 10.72 20.41 -23.32
C THR A 8 10.12 19.28 -24.17
N LEU A 9 8.79 19.32 -24.34
CA LEU A 9 7.99 18.32 -25.04
C LEU A 9 8.31 18.30 -26.54
N THR A 10 8.76 17.15 -27.06
CA THR A 10 8.74 16.86 -28.50
C THR A 10 7.82 15.68 -28.76
N LYS A 11 6.79 15.88 -29.60
CA LYS A 11 5.85 14.85 -30.04
C LYS A 11 6.61 13.72 -30.74
N ALA A 12 6.53 12.51 -30.19
CA ALA A 12 7.05 11.30 -30.82
C ALA A 12 6.23 10.91 -32.06
N THR A 13 6.95 10.52 -33.11
CA THR A 13 6.50 10.05 -34.41
C THR A 13 5.86 8.66 -34.36
N THR A 14 4.65 8.53 -34.92
CA THR A 14 4.06 7.37 -35.63
C THR A 14 4.55 5.93 -35.33
N THR A 15 4.59 5.49 -34.07
CA THR A 15 4.57 4.06 -33.71
C THR A 15 3.43 3.80 -32.75
N THR A 16 2.61 2.77 -33.01
CA THR A 16 1.52 2.35 -32.13
C THR A 16 2.03 2.23 -30.70
N PRO A 17 1.44 2.94 -29.71
CA PRO A 17 1.98 2.97 -28.37
C PRO A 17 2.00 1.57 -27.77
N PRO A 18 3.04 1.21 -26.99
CA PRO A 18 3.13 -0.06 -26.32
C PRO A 18 1.94 -0.22 -25.37
N ARG A 19 1.35 -1.42 -25.39
CA ARG A 19 0.15 -1.74 -24.61
C ARG A 19 0.51 -2.67 -23.46
N ILE A 20 0.13 -2.27 -22.25
CA ILE A 20 0.33 -3.04 -21.02
C ILE A 20 -1.02 -3.50 -20.51
N CYS A 21 -1.10 -4.76 -20.08
CA CYS A 21 -2.28 -5.26 -19.36
C CYS A 21 -1.92 -5.51 -17.90
N MET A 22 -2.61 -4.85 -16.98
CA MET A 22 -2.55 -5.13 -15.55
C MET A 22 -3.64 -6.13 -15.18
N VAL A 23 -3.29 -7.09 -14.34
CA VAL A 23 -4.18 -8.16 -13.89
C VAL A 23 -4.23 -8.14 -12.38
N VAL A 24 -5.41 -7.90 -11.80
CA VAL A 24 -5.57 -7.76 -10.34
C VAL A 24 -6.81 -8.49 -9.85
N HIS A 25 -6.68 -9.22 -8.73
CA HIS A 25 -7.79 -9.89 -8.06
C HIS A 25 -8.44 -9.00 -6.97
N GLN A 26 -8.71 -7.75 -7.32
CA GLN A 26 -9.32 -6.69 -6.50
C GLN A 26 -10.19 -5.82 -7.41
N ASP A 27 -11.01 -4.96 -6.81
CA ASP A 27 -11.61 -3.83 -7.52
C ASP A 27 -10.52 -2.78 -7.80
N TYR A 28 -10.42 -2.32 -9.05
CA TYR A 28 -9.48 -1.27 -9.47
C TYR A 28 -9.65 0.01 -8.66
N PHE A 29 -10.88 0.42 -8.36
CA PHE A 29 -11.15 1.70 -7.68
C PHE A 29 -10.81 1.67 -6.19
N GLN A 30 -10.57 0.48 -5.63
CA GLN A 30 -10.16 0.30 -4.23
C GLN A 30 -8.67 0.00 -4.08
N ASP A 31 -7.96 -0.40 -5.15
CA ASP A 31 -6.51 -0.65 -5.10
C ASP A 31 -5.72 0.58 -5.57
N ALA A 32 -5.36 1.43 -4.60
CA ALA A 32 -4.56 2.63 -4.84
C ALA A 32 -3.21 2.34 -5.51
N ARG A 33 -2.62 1.15 -5.32
CA ARG A 33 -1.31 0.80 -5.88
C ARG A 33 -1.43 0.54 -7.38
N VAL A 34 -2.41 -0.27 -7.79
CA VAL A 34 -2.67 -0.57 -9.20
C VAL A 34 -3.11 0.70 -9.93
N LYS A 35 -4.00 1.49 -9.32
CA LYS A 35 -4.41 2.80 -9.84
C LYS A 35 -3.21 3.70 -10.11
N ARG A 36 -2.30 3.81 -9.13
CA ARG A 36 -1.10 4.65 -9.25
C ARG A 36 -0.17 4.21 -10.40
N TYR A 37 0.09 2.91 -10.56
CA TYR A 37 0.85 2.41 -11.71
C TYR A 37 0.15 2.69 -13.05
N ALA A 38 -1.15 2.39 -13.13
CA ALA A 38 -1.92 2.52 -14.36
C ALA A 38 -2.01 3.98 -14.82
N GLU A 39 -2.37 4.88 -13.91
CA GLU A 39 -2.51 6.31 -14.19
C GLU A 39 -1.16 6.95 -14.52
N SER A 40 -0.10 6.62 -13.78
CA SER A 40 1.25 7.13 -14.08
C SER A 40 1.72 6.68 -15.47
N LEU A 41 1.48 5.43 -15.88
CA LEU A 41 1.81 4.97 -17.24
C LEU A 41 1.03 5.71 -18.33
N VAL A 42 -0.26 5.94 -18.09
CA VAL A 42 -1.15 6.64 -19.01
C VAL A 42 -0.74 8.10 -19.19
N GLU A 43 -0.36 8.78 -18.11
CA GLU A 43 0.21 10.14 -18.16
C GLU A 43 1.47 10.22 -19.04
N HIS A 44 2.24 9.13 -19.12
CA HIS A 44 3.44 9.01 -19.94
C HIS A 44 3.16 8.39 -21.33
N GLY A 45 1.90 8.38 -21.77
CA GLY A 45 1.51 8.00 -23.14
C GLY A 45 1.44 6.50 -23.41
N VAL A 46 1.44 5.66 -22.38
CA VAL A 46 1.29 4.21 -22.50
C VAL A 46 -0.19 3.84 -22.44
N GLU A 47 -0.62 2.95 -23.34
CA GLU A 47 -1.98 2.40 -23.25
C GLU A 47 -2.02 1.28 -22.21
N VAL A 48 -2.96 1.38 -21.26
CA VAL A 48 -3.11 0.43 -20.15
C VAL A 48 -4.52 -0.15 -20.16
N ASP A 49 -4.59 -1.47 -20.17
CA ASP A 49 -5.80 -2.22 -19.85
C ASP A 49 -5.66 -2.78 -18.43
N VAL A 50 -6.70 -2.68 -17.60
CA VAL A 50 -6.74 -3.30 -16.27
C VAL A 50 -7.84 -4.34 -16.24
N LEU A 51 -7.48 -5.61 -16.09
CA LEU A 51 -8.40 -6.71 -15.86
C LEU A 51 -8.55 -6.90 -14.34
N CYS A 52 -9.72 -6.62 -13.79
CA CYS A 52 -9.98 -6.58 -12.35
C CYS A 52 -11.24 -7.36 -11.97
N LEU A 53 -11.46 -7.57 -10.66
CA LEU A 53 -12.74 -8.08 -10.18
C LEU A 53 -13.82 -7.01 -10.33
N ARG A 54 -15.08 -7.46 -10.32
CA ARG A 54 -16.23 -6.55 -10.31
C ARG A 54 -16.37 -5.91 -8.94
N GLY A 55 -16.36 -4.58 -8.91
CA GLY A 55 -16.64 -3.77 -7.72
C GLY A 55 -18.13 -3.46 -7.51
N ASP A 56 -18.43 -2.81 -6.38
CA ASP A 56 -19.80 -2.42 -5.99
C ASP A 56 -20.40 -1.35 -6.92
N GLY A 57 -19.55 -0.60 -7.65
CA GLY A 57 -19.96 0.39 -8.66
C GLY A 57 -20.51 -0.19 -9.97
N GLY A 58 -20.59 -1.51 -10.10
CA GLY A 58 -21.20 -2.20 -11.25
C GLY A 58 -20.20 -2.71 -12.31
N ASN A 59 -20.73 -3.18 -13.44
CA ASN A 59 -19.98 -3.86 -14.50
C ASN A 59 -19.50 -2.92 -15.62
N THR A 60 -19.46 -1.61 -15.34
CA THR A 60 -19.24 -0.61 -16.38
C THR A 60 -17.75 -0.52 -16.68
N GLN A 61 -17.39 -0.90 -17.90
CA GLN A 61 -16.06 -0.64 -18.44
C GLN A 61 -15.79 0.87 -18.37
N ALA A 62 -14.84 1.29 -17.55
CA ALA A 62 -14.43 2.68 -17.48
C ALA A 62 -13.29 2.90 -18.48
N GLN A 63 -13.46 3.83 -19.42
CA GLN A 63 -12.43 4.21 -20.36
C GLN A 63 -12.07 5.68 -20.14
N HIS A 64 -10.80 5.94 -19.83
CA HIS A 64 -10.30 7.30 -19.65
C HIS A 64 -8.91 7.44 -20.27
N ARG A 65 -8.78 8.30 -21.30
CA ARG A 65 -7.48 8.76 -21.85
C ARG A 65 -6.38 7.69 -21.95
N GLY A 66 -6.62 6.53 -22.54
CA GLY A 66 -5.60 5.46 -22.67
C GLY A 66 -5.63 4.39 -21.58
N LEU A 67 -6.43 4.58 -20.52
CA LEU A 67 -6.81 3.57 -19.54
C LEU A 67 -8.12 2.88 -19.94
N THR A 68 -8.15 1.56 -19.88
CA THR A 68 -9.38 0.75 -20.04
C THR A 68 -9.52 -0.21 -18.87
N VAL A 69 -10.53 -0.03 -18.01
CA VAL A 69 -10.82 -0.93 -16.88
C VAL A 69 -11.86 -1.96 -17.29
N ILE A 70 -11.52 -3.24 -17.20
CA ILE A 70 -12.32 -4.38 -17.67
C ILE A 70 -12.68 -5.25 -16.46
N PRO A 71 -13.90 -5.10 -15.90
CA PRO A 71 -14.34 -5.94 -14.80
C PRO A 71 -14.67 -7.36 -15.29
N VAL A 72 -14.03 -8.36 -14.70
CA VAL A 72 -14.41 -9.77 -14.83
C VAL A 72 -15.65 -10.00 -13.96
N PRO A 73 -16.68 -10.75 -14.44
CA PRO A 73 -17.94 -10.97 -13.71
C PRO A 73 -17.76 -11.96 -12.54
N LEU A 74 -16.86 -11.61 -11.62
CA LEU A 74 -16.58 -12.31 -10.37
C LEU A 74 -16.48 -11.25 -9.28
N ALA A 75 -17.25 -11.43 -8.21
CA ALA A 75 -17.21 -10.58 -7.03
C ALA A 75 -16.45 -11.30 -5.92
N ARG A 76 -15.70 -10.52 -5.13
CA ARG A 76 -14.95 -11.06 -3.99
C ARG A 76 -15.88 -11.22 -2.81
N ASN A 77 -15.97 -12.43 -2.25
CA ASN A 77 -16.77 -12.69 -1.06
C ASN A 77 -15.88 -13.14 0.11
N SER A 78 -16.25 -12.77 1.33
CA SER A 78 -15.64 -13.32 2.54
C SER A 78 -16.12 -14.77 2.72
N LEU A 79 -15.37 -15.71 2.15
CA LEU A 79 -15.73 -17.14 2.15
C LEU A 79 -14.90 -17.95 3.17
N PRO A 80 -15.38 -19.13 3.61
CA PRO A 80 -14.56 -20.12 4.29
C PRO A 80 -13.40 -20.61 3.39
N PHE A 81 -12.39 -21.27 3.97
CA PHE A 81 -11.18 -21.72 3.24
C PHE A 81 -11.48 -22.43 1.91
N GLY A 82 -12.45 -23.36 1.87
CA GLY A 82 -12.84 -24.06 0.64
C GLY A 82 -13.48 -23.17 -0.44
N GLY A 83 -14.20 -22.12 -0.02
CA GLY A 83 -14.78 -21.14 -0.95
C GLY A 83 -13.72 -20.26 -1.61
N TYR A 84 -12.64 -19.92 -0.89
CA TYR A 84 -11.48 -19.24 -1.49
C TYR A 84 -10.86 -20.06 -2.62
N ILE A 85 -10.72 -21.38 -2.46
CA ILE A 85 -10.15 -22.25 -3.52
C ILE A 85 -11.01 -22.20 -4.78
N ALA A 86 -12.34 -22.30 -4.63
CA ALA A 86 -13.27 -22.25 -5.76
C ALA A 86 -13.27 -20.87 -6.44
N GLU A 87 -13.31 -19.78 -5.67
CA GLU A 87 -13.23 -18.40 -6.18
C GLU A 87 -11.93 -18.19 -6.97
N TYR A 88 -10.80 -18.63 -6.41
CA TYR A 88 -9.48 -18.54 -7.01
C TYR A 88 -9.33 -19.40 -8.28
N GLY A 89 -9.90 -20.60 -8.31
CA GLY A 89 -9.95 -21.43 -9.51
C GLY A 89 -10.78 -20.80 -10.62
N ALA A 90 -11.98 -20.28 -10.28
CA ALA A 90 -12.84 -19.59 -11.23
C ALA A 90 -12.19 -18.31 -11.76
N ALA A 91 -11.54 -17.53 -10.89
CA ALA A 91 -10.76 -16.36 -11.28
C ALA A 91 -9.65 -16.74 -12.26
N LEU A 92 -8.86 -17.77 -11.98
CA LEU A 92 -7.80 -18.19 -12.89
C LEU A 92 -8.35 -18.51 -14.29
N ILE A 93 -9.45 -19.27 -14.37
CA ILE A 93 -10.07 -19.67 -15.65
C ILE A 93 -10.59 -18.44 -16.40
N LEU A 94 -11.41 -17.62 -15.75
CA LEU A 94 -12.02 -16.46 -16.38
C LEU A 94 -10.97 -15.45 -16.85
N PHE A 95 -10.00 -15.13 -16.00
CA PHE A 95 -8.92 -14.22 -16.36
C PHE A 95 -8.07 -14.77 -17.52
N SER A 96 -7.82 -16.08 -17.57
CA SER A 96 -7.12 -16.72 -18.69
C SER A 96 -7.87 -16.53 -20.02
N ILE A 97 -9.18 -16.78 -20.02
CA ILE A 97 -10.03 -16.64 -21.21
C ILE A 97 -10.05 -15.17 -21.68
N TRP A 98 -10.28 -14.24 -20.76
CA TRP A 98 -10.33 -12.80 -21.07
C TRP A 98 -8.98 -12.30 -21.60
N LEU A 99 -7.88 -12.59 -20.92
CA LEU A 99 -6.54 -12.20 -21.36
C LEU A 99 -6.21 -12.76 -22.73
N PHE A 100 -6.55 -14.03 -22.99
CA PHE A 100 -6.31 -14.66 -24.28
C PHE A 100 -7.09 -13.96 -25.40
N VAL A 101 -8.39 -13.74 -25.22
CA VAL A 101 -9.25 -13.06 -26.21
C VAL A 101 -8.76 -11.64 -26.47
N LEU A 102 -8.43 -10.88 -25.42
CA LEU A 102 -7.94 -9.52 -25.56
C LEU A 102 -6.58 -9.46 -26.27
N HIS A 103 -5.67 -10.39 -25.94
CA HIS A 103 -4.35 -10.48 -26.55
C HIS A 103 -4.42 -10.87 -28.04
N LEU A 104 -5.36 -11.73 -28.43
CA LEU A 104 -5.60 -12.07 -29.84
C LEU A 104 -6.13 -10.90 -30.66
N ARG A 105 -6.93 -10.01 -30.06
CA ARG A 105 -7.43 -8.80 -30.74
C ARG A 105 -6.33 -7.77 -30.94
N ARG A 106 -5.55 -7.48 -29.89
CA ARG A 106 -4.40 -6.58 -29.95
C ARG A 106 -3.37 -7.00 -28.92
N ARG A 107 -2.20 -7.45 -29.41
CA ARG A 107 -1.14 -8.00 -28.58
C ARG A 107 -0.66 -7.01 -27.52
N TYR A 108 -0.52 -7.51 -26.30
CA TYR A 108 0.14 -6.81 -25.21
C TYR A 108 1.65 -7.05 -25.26
N GLY A 109 2.43 -6.00 -25.01
CA GLY A 109 3.88 -6.13 -24.86
C GLY A 109 4.26 -6.72 -23.50
N VAL A 110 3.61 -6.23 -22.44
CA VAL A 110 3.79 -6.68 -21.06
C VAL A 110 2.42 -6.96 -20.43
N ILE A 111 2.36 -8.04 -19.65
CA ILE A 111 1.27 -8.32 -18.74
C ILE A 111 1.83 -8.25 -17.31
N HIS A 112 1.31 -7.33 -16.53
CA HIS A 112 1.70 -7.04 -15.16
C HIS A 112 0.66 -7.63 -14.23
N VAL A 113 1.03 -8.71 -13.53
CA VAL A 113 0.11 -9.45 -12.67
C VAL A 113 0.38 -9.09 -11.22
N HIS A 114 -0.63 -8.53 -10.56
CA HIS A 114 -0.57 -8.13 -9.16
C HIS A 114 -1.13 -9.22 -8.26
N ASN A 115 -0.39 -9.55 -7.21
CA ASN A 115 -0.92 -10.38 -6.13
C ASN A 115 -1.94 -9.58 -5.29
N MET A 116 -2.81 -10.18 -4.49
CA MET A 116 -3.00 -11.56 -4.07
C MET A 116 -4.17 -12.16 -4.85
N PRO A 117 -3.97 -13.24 -5.64
CA PRO A 117 -2.96 -14.27 -5.41
C PRO A 117 -1.84 -14.37 -6.49
N ASP A 118 -0.67 -14.86 -6.08
CA ASP A 118 0.52 -15.01 -6.95
C ASP A 118 0.30 -15.98 -8.13
N PHE A 119 -0.58 -16.99 -7.97
CA PHE A 119 -0.87 -17.96 -9.03
C PHE A 119 -1.64 -17.32 -10.20
N LEU A 120 -2.20 -16.13 -10.03
CA LEU A 120 -2.93 -15.48 -11.12
C LEU A 120 -2.04 -15.23 -12.34
N ILE A 121 -0.71 -15.24 -12.19
CA ILE A 121 0.24 -15.17 -13.31
C ILE A 121 0.07 -16.31 -14.32
N PHE A 122 -0.43 -17.46 -13.89
CA PHE A 122 -0.71 -18.57 -14.80
C PHE A 122 -1.80 -18.22 -15.82
N SER A 123 -2.66 -17.23 -15.54
CA SER A 123 -3.64 -16.73 -16.52
C SER A 123 -3.00 -16.12 -17.78
N ALA A 124 -1.76 -15.65 -17.65
CA ALA A 124 -1.01 -15.03 -18.73
C ALA A 124 -0.12 -16.01 -19.50
N LEU A 125 -0.22 -17.33 -19.26
CA LEU A 125 0.59 -18.35 -19.95
C LEU A 125 0.38 -18.35 -21.47
N ALA A 126 -0.88 -18.32 -21.94
CA ALA A 126 -1.16 -18.31 -23.37
C ALA A 126 -0.64 -17.03 -24.05
N PRO A 127 -0.92 -15.81 -23.55
CA PRO A 127 -0.27 -14.60 -24.05
C PRO A 127 1.26 -14.62 -24.01
N ARG A 128 1.87 -15.22 -22.97
CA ARG A 128 3.32 -15.38 -22.86
C ARG A 128 3.88 -16.23 -24.00
N LEU A 129 3.24 -17.36 -24.31
CA LEU A 129 3.64 -18.21 -25.44
C LEU A 129 3.49 -17.49 -26.78
N LEU A 130 2.60 -16.51 -26.87
CA LEU A 130 2.40 -15.64 -28.04
C LEU A 130 3.32 -14.40 -28.07
N GLY A 131 4.25 -14.28 -27.11
CA GLY A 131 5.31 -13.28 -27.10
C GLY A 131 5.17 -12.17 -26.05
N ALA A 132 4.14 -12.19 -25.20
CA ALA A 132 4.02 -11.21 -24.11
C ALA A 132 5.10 -11.43 -23.03
N ARG A 133 5.66 -10.34 -22.53
CA ARG A 133 6.50 -10.36 -21.31
C ARG A 133 5.61 -10.32 -20.08
N LEU A 134 6.09 -10.88 -18.98
CA LEU A 134 5.30 -11.04 -17.75
C LEU A 134 6.02 -10.37 -16.60
N ILE A 135 5.31 -9.60 -15.80
CA ILE A 135 5.75 -9.08 -14.52
C ILE A 135 4.88 -9.72 -13.44
N LEU A 136 5.50 -10.28 -12.40
CA LEU A 136 4.80 -10.65 -11.17
C LEU A 136 5.07 -9.57 -10.13
N ASP A 137 4.02 -8.96 -9.59
CA ASP A 137 4.12 -7.94 -8.57
C ASP A 137 3.60 -8.49 -7.24
N VAL A 138 4.56 -8.83 -6.37
CA VAL A 138 4.33 -9.41 -5.05
C VAL A 138 4.21 -8.28 -4.04
N HIS A 139 2.98 -7.79 -3.87
CA HIS A 139 2.68 -6.75 -2.90
C HIS A 139 2.86 -7.24 -1.47
N ASP A 140 2.45 -8.49 -1.21
CA ASP A 140 2.52 -9.13 0.10
C ASP A 140 2.95 -10.59 -0.07
N PRO A 141 4.06 -11.03 0.55
CA PRO A 141 4.45 -12.44 0.54
C PRO A 141 3.33 -13.32 1.12
N MET A 142 2.74 -14.16 0.26
CA MET A 142 1.56 -14.96 0.61
C MET A 142 1.77 -15.87 1.82
N PRO A 143 2.91 -16.56 1.98
CA PRO A 143 3.16 -17.38 3.17
C PRO A 143 3.10 -16.61 4.49
N GLU A 144 3.73 -15.43 4.58
CA GLU A 144 3.73 -14.54 5.75
C GLU A 144 2.34 -13.98 6.04
N PHE A 145 1.64 -13.58 4.98
CA PHE A 145 0.27 -13.09 5.12
C PHE A 145 -0.68 -14.20 5.61
N TRP A 146 -0.54 -15.41 5.09
CA TRP A 146 -1.41 -16.54 5.43
C TRP A 146 -1.16 -17.12 6.82
N THR A 147 0.11 -17.23 7.23
CA THR A 147 0.49 -17.63 8.60
C THR A 147 -0.14 -16.69 9.62
N THR A 148 -0.05 -15.38 9.37
CA THR A 148 -0.68 -14.34 10.20
C THR A 148 -2.21 -14.39 10.16
N LYS A 149 -2.81 -14.54 8.96
CA LYS A 149 -4.26 -14.51 8.79
C LYS A 149 -4.97 -15.72 9.40
N PHE A 150 -4.34 -16.89 9.35
CA PHE A 150 -4.95 -18.16 9.78
C PHE A 150 -4.31 -18.76 11.03
N GLY A 151 -3.36 -18.06 11.66
CA GLY A 151 -2.67 -18.55 12.86
C GLY A 151 -1.90 -19.84 12.62
N ARG A 152 -1.20 -19.93 11.50
CA ARG A 152 -0.44 -21.12 11.07
C ARG A 152 1.06 -20.89 11.18
N ASP A 153 1.81 -21.98 11.33
CA ASP A 153 3.28 -21.94 11.33
C ASP A 153 3.85 -21.89 9.92
N MET A 154 5.06 -21.34 9.79
CA MET A 154 5.77 -21.26 8.51
C MET A 154 6.09 -22.62 7.88
N ASP A 155 6.11 -23.67 8.69
CA ASP A 155 6.43 -25.03 8.29
C ASP A 155 5.22 -25.91 8.01
N ASP A 156 4.01 -25.37 8.18
CA ASP A 156 2.76 -26.06 7.87
C ASP A 156 2.71 -26.52 6.40
N PRO A 157 2.20 -27.74 6.11
CA PRO A 157 2.06 -28.24 4.75
C PRO A 157 1.40 -27.26 3.75
N PRO A 158 0.25 -26.60 4.05
CA PRO A 158 -0.32 -25.61 3.12
C PRO A 158 0.59 -24.40 2.89
N ILE A 159 1.37 -23.98 3.88
CA ILE A 159 2.31 -22.87 3.74
C ILE A 159 3.51 -23.28 2.87
N ARG A 160 3.98 -24.53 2.97
CA ARG A 160 5.00 -25.09 2.05
C ARG A 160 4.50 -25.12 0.60
N VAL A 161 3.23 -25.47 0.39
CA VAL A 161 2.60 -25.43 -0.94
C VAL A 161 2.55 -24.00 -1.46
N LEU A 162 2.19 -23.01 -0.63
CA LEU A 162 2.23 -21.59 -1.02
C LEU A 162 3.64 -21.12 -1.38
N LYS A 163 4.66 -21.49 -0.59
CA LYS A 163 6.07 -21.18 -0.90
C LYS A 163 6.49 -21.77 -2.25
N LEU A 164 6.09 -23.01 -2.54
CA LEU A 164 6.40 -23.67 -3.81
C LEU A 164 5.66 -23.01 -4.97
N GLN A 165 4.39 -22.66 -4.78
CA GLN A 165 3.57 -21.95 -5.76
C GLN A 165 4.15 -20.56 -6.06
N GLU A 166 4.56 -19.80 -5.04
CA GLU A 166 5.22 -18.50 -5.20
C GLU A 166 6.51 -18.63 -6.03
N LYS A 167 7.32 -19.65 -5.76
CA LYS A 167 8.52 -19.95 -6.54
C LYS A 167 8.21 -20.26 -8.00
N PHE A 168 7.19 -21.06 -8.29
CA PHE A 168 6.78 -21.35 -9.67
C PHE A 168 6.20 -20.14 -10.39
N SER A 169 5.38 -19.33 -9.71
CA SER A 169 4.87 -18.07 -10.24
C SER A 169 6.02 -17.12 -10.59
N ALA A 170 6.97 -16.94 -9.68
CA ALA A 170 8.15 -16.12 -9.90
C ALA A 170 9.04 -16.67 -11.02
N ALA A 171 9.14 -18.00 -11.20
CA ALA A 171 9.91 -18.61 -12.28
C ALA A 171 9.36 -18.25 -13.66
N ILE A 172 8.03 -18.22 -13.82
CA ILE A 172 7.35 -17.89 -15.09
C ILE A 172 7.37 -16.41 -15.42
N ALA A 173 7.51 -15.53 -14.43
CA ALA A 173 7.67 -14.10 -14.67
C ALA A 173 8.94 -13.81 -15.50
N HIS A 174 9.03 -12.67 -16.17
CA HIS A 174 10.30 -12.16 -16.72
C HIS A 174 10.97 -11.20 -15.74
N ALA A 175 10.19 -10.43 -14.99
CA ALA A 175 10.63 -9.63 -13.84
C ALA A 175 9.67 -9.83 -12.66
N VAL A 176 10.18 -9.68 -11.45
CA VAL A 176 9.41 -9.71 -10.21
C VAL A 176 9.54 -8.35 -9.54
N LEU A 177 8.42 -7.76 -9.14
CA LEU A 177 8.36 -6.54 -8.34
C LEU A 177 7.95 -6.90 -6.91
N THR A 178 8.42 -6.12 -5.95
CA THR A 178 8.00 -6.27 -4.54
C THR A 178 8.10 -4.95 -3.79
N ALA A 179 7.33 -4.82 -2.71
CA ALA A 179 7.09 -3.55 -2.04
C ALA A 179 8.21 -3.04 -1.13
N ASN A 180 9.19 -3.87 -0.73
CA ASN A 180 10.32 -3.44 0.11
C ASN A 180 11.49 -4.44 0.05
N SER A 181 12.64 -4.06 0.62
CA SER A 181 13.85 -4.89 0.70
C SER A 181 13.64 -6.16 1.51
N ASN A 182 12.92 -6.10 2.63
CA ASN A 182 12.64 -7.26 3.47
C ASN A 182 11.88 -8.35 2.71
N PHE A 183 10.91 -7.98 1.87
CA PHE A 183 10.22 -8.92 0.98
C PHE A 183 11.15 -9.49 -0.09
N LYS A 184 12.01 -8.66 -0.68
CA LYS A 184 13.03 -9.13 -1.63
C LYS A 184 13.92 -10.19 -1.00
N ASP A 185 14.41 -9.97 0.22
CA ASP A 185 15.27 -10.94 0.90
C ASP A 185 14.54 -12.25 1.18
N ARG A 186 13.25 -12.20 1.56
CA ARG A 186 12.43 -13.42 1.71
C ARG A 186 12.27 -14.17 0.39
N LEU A 187 12.00 -13.48 -0.71
CA LEU A 187 11.87 -14.08 -2.05
C LEU A 187 13.20 -14.70 -2.51
N VAL A 188 14.32 -14.03 -2.26
CA VAL A 188 15.67 -14.54 -2.57
C VAL A 188 15.98 -15.79 -1.74
N ASN A 189 15.69 -15.76 -0.44
CA ASN A 189 15.87 -16.91 0.45
C ASN A 189 15.01 -18.13 0.06
N ARG A 190 13.93 -17.92 -0.71
CA ARG A 190 13.10 -18.99 -1.29
C ARG A 190 13.62 -19.52 -2.64
N GLY A 191 14.74 -18.99 -3.10
CA GLY A 191 15.43 -19.40 -4.32
C GLY A 191 14.97 -18.68 -5.58
N ILE A 192 14.36 -17.49 -5.45
CA ILE A 192 14.08 -16.61 -6.59
C ILE A 192 15.33 -15.78 -6.89
N ALA A 193 15.76 -15.72 -8.15
CA ALA A 193 16.99 -15.03 -8.53
C ALA A 193 16.92 -13.52 -8.21
N ALA A 194 17.88 -13.02 -7.43
CA ALA A 194 17.92 -11.62 -6.98
C ALA A 194 17.91 -10.60 -8.13
N GLY A 195 18.60 -10.91 -9.25
CA GLY A 195 18.63 -10.06 -10.45
C GLY A 195 17.29 -9.93 -11.18
N LYS A 196 16.31 -10.78 -10.85
CA LYS A 196 14.94 -10.72 -11.37
C LYS A 196 14.02 -9.83 -10.53
N ILE A 197 14.42 -9.56 -9.28
CA ILE A 197 13.59 -8.88 -8.29
C ILE A 197 14.00 -7.40 -8.20
N SER A 198 13.07 -6.53 -8.56
CA SER A 198 13.18 -5.09 -8.32
C SER A 198 12.27 -4.69 -7.17
N VAL A 199 12.77 -3.86 -6.27
CA VAL A 199 11.96 -3.28 -5.19
C VAL A 199 11.33 -2.01 -5.72
N ILE A 200 10.01 -1.90 -5.59
CA ILE A 200 9.25 -0.68 -5.90
C ILE A 200 8.33 -0.41 -4.72
N GLN A 201 8.69 0.59 -3.92
CA GLN A 201 8.00 0.85 -2.67
C GLN A 201 6.60 1.44 -2.90
N ASN A 202 5.66 1.10 -2.01
CA ASN A 202 4.31 1.65 -2.02
C ASN A 202 4.27 3.06 -1.43
N SER A 203 4.97 3.97 -2.09
CA SER A 203 5.13 5.36 -1.68
C SER A 203 3.91 6.22 -2.00
N PRO A 204 3.55 7.18 -1.13
CA PRO A 204 2.53 8.19 -1.42
C PRO A 204 2.87 8.95 -2.70
N ASP A 205 1.87 9.19 -3.54
CA ASP A 205 2.03 10.07 -4.71
C ASP A 205 2.03 11.52 -4.21
N GLU A 206 3.14 12.24 -4.42
CA GLU A 206 3.28 13.62 -3.98
C GLU A 206 2.29 14.58 -4.66
N LYS A 207 1.67 14.19 -5.79
CA LYS A 207 0.57 14.95 -6.40
C LYS A 207 -0.72 14.87 -5.58
N ILE A 208 -0.93 13.76 -4.86
CA ILE A 208 -2.07 13.58 -3.95
C ILE A 208 -1.73 14.20 -2.60
N PHE A 209 -0.55 13.89 -2.07
CA PHE A 209 -0.06 14.34 -0.76
C PHE A 209 0.70 15.67 -0.84
N GLU A 210 0.11 16.65 -1.52
CA GLU A 210 0.71 17.97 -1.74
C GLU A 210 0.45 18.89 -0.54
N ARG A 211 1.48 19.14 0.29
CA ARG A 211 1.37 20.03 1.47
C ARG A 211 0.84 21.43 1.15
N ALA A 212 1.21 21.99 -0.01
CA ALA A 212 0.79 23.32 -0.42
C ALA A 212 -0.73 23.43 -0.59
N ARG A 213 -1.38 22.34 -1.01
CA ARG A 213 -2.84 22.25 -1.16
C ARG A 213 -3.56 22.06 0.18
N TYR A 214 -2.88 21.47 1.16
CA TYR A 214 -3.43 21.17 2.48
C TYR A 214 -2.51 21.75 3.58
N PRO A 215 -2.47 23.08 3.74
CA PRO A 215 -1.62 23.70 4.74
C PRO A 215 -2.00 23.21 6.15
N ARG A 216 -0.98 22.87 6.93
CA ARG A 216 -1.12 22.44 8.32
C ARG A 216 -1.85 23.51 9.13
N LYS A 217 -2.83 23.11 9.95
CA LYS A 217 -3.44 24.01 10.93
C LYS A 217 -2.38 24.49 11.92
N GLN A 218 -2.51 25.74 12.37
CA GLN A 218 -1.66 26.25 13.44
C GLN A 218 -1.88 25.41 14.71
N PRO A 219 -0.81 25.09 15.46
CA PRO A 219 -0.95 24.37 16.72
C PRO A 219 -1.89 25.11 17.68
N ASP A 220 -2.88 24.40 18.18
CA ASP A 220 -3.75 24.86 19.25
C ASP A 220 -3.16 24.35 20.58
N PRO A 221 -2.83 25.21 21.55
CA PRO A 221 -2.23 24.79 22.81
C PRO A 221 -3.20 23.94 23.66
N ASP A 222 -4.50 24.11 23.50
CA ASP A 222 -5.51 23.45 24.33
C ASP A 222 -6.02 22.15 23.72
N ARG A 223 -5.73 21.90 22.43
CA ARG A 223 -6.23 20.77 21.63
C ARG A 223 -5.11 19.91 21.07
N PHE A 224 -5.31 18.59 21.10
CA PHE A 224 -4.38 17.64 20.49
C PHE A 224 -5.13 16.55 19.74
N VAL A 225 -4.89 16.44 18.44
CA VAL A 225 -5.58 15.49 17.57
C VAL A 225 -4.61 14.41 17.09
N LEU A 226 -4.85 13.18 17.51
CA LEU A 226 -4.21 11.98 16.99
C LEU A 226 -5.00 11.45 15.80
N ILE A 227 -4.31 10.92 14.79
CA ILE A 227 -4.94 10.30 13.62
C ILE A 227 -4.39 8.91 13.31
N TYR A 228 -5.29 8.02 12.93
CA TYR A 228 -5.01 6.73 12.32
C TYR A 228 -5.92 6.53 11.10
N PRO A 229 -5.42 6.61 9.86
CA PRO A 229 -6.12 6.17 8.68
C PRO A 229 -5.75 4.72 8.31
N GLY A 230 -6.76 3.92 7.99
CA GLY A 230 -6.58 2.60 7.38
C GLY A 230 -7.42 1.50 8.01
N THR A 231 -7.01 0.26 7.73
CA THR A 231 -7.74 -0.93 8.20
C THR A 231 -7.79 -1.00 9.72
N ILE A 232 -8.98 -1.32 10.25
CA ILE A 232 -9.22 -1.57 11.67
C ILE A 232 -9.16 -3.09 11.89
N ALA A 233 -8.08 -3.59 12.50
CA ALA A 233 -7.88 -5.00 12.79
C ALA A 233 -6.95 -5.18 14.01
N PRO A 234 -7.04 -6.30 14.75
CA PRO A 234 -6.29 -6.51 16.00
C PRO A 234 -4.78 -6.26 15.89
N ARG A 235 -4.15 -6.69 14.79
CA ARG A 235 -2.70 -6.48 14.55
C ARG A 235 -2.27 -5.02 14.50
N TYR A 236 -3.19 -4.08 14.30
CA TYR A 236 -2.87 -2.65 14.30
C TYR A 236 -2.89 -2.02 15.71
N GLY A 237 -3.19 -2.80 16.76
CA GLY A 237 -3.03 -2.40 18.17
C GLY A 237 -3.78 -1.14 18.57
N LEU A 238 -4.94 -0.89 17.97
CA LEU A 238 -5.75 0.28 18.26
C LEU A 238 -6.29 0.27 19.70
N GLU A 239 -6.36 -0.90 20.36
CA GLU A 239 -6.66 -0.97 21.79
C GLU A 239 -5.64 -0.18 22.62
N THR A 240 -4.35 -0.30 22.30
CA THR A 240 -3.26 0.39 23.00
C THR A 240 -3.42 1.91 22.88
N ALA A 241 -3.81 2.41 21.70
CA ALA A 241 -4.09 3.82 21.49
C ALA A 241 -5.29 4.33 22.30
N ILE A 242 -6.39 3.58 22.33
CA ILE A 242 -7.58 3.96 23.10
C ILE A 242 -7.27 3.96 24.61
N ARG A 243 -6.54 2.96 25.10
CA ARG A 243 -6.11 2.92 26.51
C ARG A 243 -5.15 4.07 26.87
N ALA A 244 -4.25 4.46 25.96
CA ALA A 244 -3.37 5.61 26.17
C ALA A 244 -4.17 6.93 26.23
N VAL A 245 -5.17 7.09 25.36
CA VAL A 245 -6.12 8.23 25.44
C VAL A 245 -6.88 8.25 26.77
N ALA A 246 -7.28 7.09 27.29
CA ALA A 246 -7.92 6.98 28.61
C ALA A 246 -6.99 7.42 29.74
N GLN A 247 -5.72 6.97 29.74
CA GLN A 247 -4.72 7.39 30.75
C GLN A 247 -4.48 8.91 30.77
N LEU A 248 -4.61 9.57 29.61
CA LEU A 248 -4.37 11.01 29.48
C LEU A 248 -5.65 11.86 29.55
N SER A 249 -6.81 11.24 29.72
CA SER A 249 -8.10 11.89 29.50
C SER A 249 -8.39 13.06 30.46
N GLU A 250 -7.94 12.94 31.71
CA GLU A 250 -8.06 13.98 32.75
C GLU A 250 -7.06 15.12 32.52
N ASN A 251 -5.81 14.78 32.19
CA ASN A 251 -4.74 15.76 32.00
C ASN A 251 -4.88 16.53 30.67
N LEU A 252 -5.44 15.89 29.64
CA LEU A 252 -5.63 16.44 28.30
C LEU A 252 -7.12 16.41 27.92
N PRO A 253 -7.94 17.36 28.43
CA PRO A 253 -9.39 17.36 28.24
C PRO A 253 -9.79 17.43 26.75
N GLN A 254 -9.02 18.11 25.91
CA GLN A 254 -9.27 18.20 24.48
C GLN A 254 -8.40 17.28 23.60
N LEU A 255 -7.79 16.23 24.18
CA LEU A 255 -7.20 15.14 23.41
C LEU A 255 -8.30 14.42 22.61
N ARG A 256 -8.05 14.18 21.32
CA ARG A 256 -8.93 13.44 20.42
C ARG A 256 -8.14 12.40 19.63
N LEU A 257 -8.74 11.24 19.39
CA LEU A 257 -8.22 10.21 18.50
C LEU A 257 -9.21 9.99 17.36
N GLN A 258 -8.76 10.20 16.13
CA GLN A 258 -9.53 9.94 14.92
C GLN A 258 -9.06 8.64 14.26
N ILE A 259 -9.96 7.68 14.14
CA ILE A 259 -9.74 6.39 13.47
C ILE A 259 -10.59 6.39 12.20
N ILE A 260 -9.94 6.48 11.03
CA ILE A 260 -10.59 6.56 9.72
C ILE A 260 -10.47 5.21 9.03
N GLY A 261 -11.59 4.51 8.83
CA GLY A 261 -11.56 3.19 8.19
C GLY A 261 -12.91 2.48 8.18
N SER A 262 -12.97 1.40 7.39
CA SER A 262 -14.16 0.56 7.29
C SER A 262 -14.55 -0.03 8.64
N GLN A 263 -15.80 0.21 9.03
CA GLN A 263 -16.37 -0.34 10.26
C GLN A 263 -16.59 -1.85 10.09
N ASN A 264 -16.22 -2.62 11.11
CA ASN A 264 -16.30 -4.07 11.16
C ASN A 264 -16.49 -4.55 12.61
N ALA A 265 -16.50 -5.86 12.84
CA ALA A 265 -16.63 -6.44 14.18
C ALA A 265 -15.62 -5.86 15.17
N HIS A 266 -14.35 -5.76 14.76
CA HIS A 266 -13.29 -5.24 15.61
C HIS A 266 -13.46 -3.74 15.93
N SER A 267 -13.94 -2.92 14.99
CA SER A 267 -14.27 -1.52 15.31
C SER A 267 -15.38 -1.40 16.37
N GLN A 268 -16.30 -2.36 16.45
CA GLN A 268 -17.34 -2.37 17.48
C GLN A 268 -16.75 -2.74 18.84
N GLU A 269 -15.84 -3.73 18.90
CA GLU A 269 -15.07 -4.07 20.10
C GLU A 269 -14.30 -2.85 20.64
N LEU A 270 -13.65 -2.09 19.75
CA LEU A 270 -12.92 -0.87 20.11
C LEU A 270 -13.83 0.26 20.62
N LYS A 271 -15.05 0.40 20.08
CA LYS A 271 -16.04 1.35 20.60
C LYS A 271 -16.50 0.96 21.99
N THR A 272 -16.83 -0.31 22.21
CA THR A 272 -17.18 -0.83 23.54
C THR A 272 -16.04 -0.61 24.53
N LEU A 273 -14.78 -0.81 24.12
CA LEU A 273 -13.61 -0.51 24.95
C LEU A 273 -13.55 1.00 25.31
N ALA A 274 -13.77 1.89 24.35
CA ALA A 274 -13.79 3.33 24.60
C ALA A 274 -14.92 3.75 25.56
N GLU A 275 -16.10 3.12 25.46
CA GLU A 275 -17.21 3.31 26.39
C GLU A 275 -16.88 2.83 27.80
N GLN A 276 -16.33 1.61 27.94
CA GLN A 276 -15.91 1.05 29.22
C GLN A 276 -14.85 1.89 29.93
N LEU A 277 -13.96 2.53 29.16
CA LEU A 277 -12.93 3.42 29.66
C LEU A 277 -13.39 4.87 29.86
N GLY A 278 -14.66 5.19 29.58
CA GLY A 278 -15.21 6.54 29.74
C GLY A 278 -14.68 7.57 28.75
N VAL A 279 -14.08 7.15 27.63
CA VAL A 279 -13.45 8.03 26.63
C VAL A 279 -14.11 7.99 25.25
N ALA A 280 -15.31 7.45 25.14
CA ALA A 280 -16.07 7.40 23.88
C ALA A 280 -16.19 8.79 23.20
N SER A 281 -16.34 9.87 23.96
CA SER A 281 -16.41 11.24 23.44
C SER A 281 -15.08 11.78 22.89
N LYS A 282 -13.96 11.09 23.16
CA LYS A 282 -12.61 11.45 22.69
C LYS A 282 -12.14 10.60 21.51
N VAL A 283 -12.82 9.49 21.20
CA VAL A 283 -12.44 8.58 20.12
C VAL A 283 -13.50 8.62 19.01
N ALA A 284 -13.13 9.19 17.86
CA ALA A 284 -14.00 9.28 16.70
C ALA A 284 -13.68 8.15 15.70
N PHE A 285 -14.69 7.34 15.39
CA PHE A 285 -14.62 6.34 14.33
C PHE A 285 -15.28 6.89 13.07
N LEU A 286 -14.47 7.27 12.09
CA LEU A 286 -14.90 7.88 10.85
C LEU A 286 -15.01 6.81 9.74
N PRO A 287 -15.94 6.97 8.78
CA PRO A 287 -16.03 6.06 7.64
C PRO A 287 -14.74 6.07 6.80
N PRO A 288 -14.49 5.03 5.99
CA PRO A 288 -13.37 5.06 5.06
C PRO A 288 -13.56 6.20 4.05
N VAL A 289 -12.47 6.86 3.71
CA VAL A 289 -12.43 7.96 2.72
C VAL A 289 -11.48 7.59 1.59
N SER A 290 -11.58 8.29 0.46
CA SER A 290 -10.67 8.04 -0.66
C SER A 290 -9.25 8.49 -0.29
N VAL A 291 -8.24 7.95 -0.98
CA VAL A 291 -6.83 8.33 -0.75
C VAL A 291 -6.61 9.83 -0.96
N GLU A 292 -7.37 10.45 -1.86
CA GLU A 292 -7.33 11.88 -2.17
C GLU A 292 -7.88 12.77 -1.04
N GLU A 293 -8.66 12.21 -0.12
CA GLU A 293 -9.17 12.94 1.05
C GLU A 293 -8.25 12.83 2.28
N ILE A 294 -7.41 11.80 2.36
CA ILE A 294 -6.50 11.57 3.49
C ILE A 294 -5.61 12.79 3.81
N PRO A 295 -4.99 13.48 2.83
CA PRO A 295 -4.17 14.67 3.09
C PRO A 295 -4.91 15.75 3.87
N ARG A 296 -6.22 15.93 3.63
CA ARG A 296 -7.04 16.90 4.37
C ARG A 296 -7.09 16.57 5.85
N TYR A 297 -7.30 15.30 6.20
CA TYR A 297 -7.33 14.88 7.60
C TYR A 297 -5.95 14.96 8.26
N LEU A 298 -4.89 14.57 7.54
CA LEU A 298 -3.51 14.67 8.02
C LEU A 298 -3.11 16.12 8.30
N ALA A 299 -3.57 17.08 7.50
CA ALA A 299 -3.31 18.51 7.71
C ALA A 299 -3.94 19.08 8.99
N GLU A 300 -4.96 18.41 9.52
CA GLU A 300 -5.65 18.82 10.76
C GLU A 300 -5.13 18.11 12.02
N ALA A 301 -4.32 17.07 11.86
CA ALA A 301 -3.85 16.24 12.96
C ALA A 301 -2.53 16.74 13.55
N ASP A 302 -2.40 16.68 14.88
CA ASP A 302 -1.18 17.07 15.59
C ASP A 302 -0.11 15.96 15.56
N ALA A 303 -0.52 14.70 15.51
CA ALA A 303 0.36 13.54 15.32
C ALA A 303 -0.35 12.35 14.67
N GLY A 304 0.37 11.62 13.84
CA GLY A 304 -0.04 10.34 13.27
C GLY A 304 0.41 9.20 14.16
N ILE A 305 -0.47 8.23 14.43
CA ILE A 305 -0.13 7.06 15.23
C ILE A 305 -0.07 5.79 14.37
N TYR A 306 0.85 4.90 14.71
CA TYR A 306 0.92 3.54 14.17
C TYR A 306 1.25 2.54 15.28
N PRO A 307 0.24 2.12 16.08
CA PRO A 307 0.44 1.29 17.26
C PRO A 307 0.42 -0.21 16.94
N ALA A 308 0.96 -0.61 15.79
CA ALA A 308 0.89 -1.99 15.33
C ALA A 308 1.62 -2.97 16.27
N LEU A 309 1.10 -4.19 16.35
CA LEU A 309 1.68 -5.29 17.09
C LEU A 309 2.60 -6.11 16.17
N PRO A 310 3.71 -6.65 16.68
CA PRO A 310 4.61 -7.47 15.88
C PRO A 310 3.94 -8.80 15.52
N ASP A 311 3.99 -9.14 14.25
CA ASP A 311 3.69 -10.48 13.74
C ASP A 311 4.62 -10.79 12.54
N HIS A 312 4.46 -11.97 11.94
CA HIS A 312 5.30 -12.40 10.81
C HIS A 312 5.21 -11.49 9.59
N HIS A 313 4.16 -10.68 9.46
CA HIS A 313 3.92 -9.75 8.36
C HIS A 313 4.21 -8.29 8.75
N MET A 314 3.68 -7.80 9.87
CA MET A 314 3.89 -6.43 10.37
C MET A 314 5.35 -6.10 10.64
N SER A 315 6.18 -7.10 10.97
CA SER A 315 7.61 -6.90 11.22
C SER A 315 8.43 -6.64 9.95
N ILE A 316 7.87 -6.89 8.77
CA ILE A 316 8.57 -6.81 7.47
C ILE A 316 7.83 -5.96 6.43
N ALA A 317 6.56 -5.63 6.65
CA ALA A 317 5.73 -4.87 5.72
C ALA A 317 5.80 -3.37 6.03
N MET A 318 6.38 -2.58 5.11
CA MET A 318 6.46 -1.13 5.27
C MET A 318 5.05 -0.50 5.22
N PRO A 319 4.57 0.16 6.29
CA PRO A 319 3.23 0.73 6.32
C PRO A 319 3.15 2.05 5.55
N SER A 320 2.34 2.09 4.48
CA SER A 320 2.15 3.32 3.68
C SER A 320 1.76 4.53 4.53
N LYS A 321 0.92 4.36 5.57
CA LYS A 321 0.49 5.47 6.43
C LYS A 321 1.64 6.21 7.14
N VAL A 322 2.74 5.52 7.47
CA VAL A 322 3.92 6.19 8.06
C VAL A 322 4.61 7.09 7.03
N LEU A 323 4.68 6.63 5.77
CA LEU A 323 5.17 7.44 4.65
C LEU A 323 4.23 8.62 4.37
N GLU A 324 2.90 8.41 4.45
CA GLU A 324 1.89 9.46 4.29
C GLU A 324 2.02 10.54 5.38
N TYR A 325 2.30 10.14 6.63
CA TYR A 325 2.57 11.08 7.70
C TYR A 325 3.84 11.90 7.42
N ALA A 326 4.93 11.23 7.02
CA ALA A 326 6.19 11.87 6.70
C ALA A 326 6.04 12.88 5.56
N VAL A 327 5.46 12.48 4.43
CA VAL A 327 5.26 13.38 3.28
C VAL A 327 4.31 14.53 3.59
N MET A 328 3.38 14.39 4.55
CA MET A 328 2.50 15.49 4.99
C MET A 328 3.06 16.33 6.14
N GLY A 329 4.28 16.04 6.63
CA GLY A 329 4.90 16.76 7.73
C GLY A 329 4.14 16.58 9.05
N VAL A 330 3.57 15.39 9.25
CA VAL A 330 2.86 15.00 10.46
C VAL A 330 3.86 14.30 11.39
N PRO A 331 4.06 14.76 12.64
CA PRO A 331 4.87 14.05 13.62
C PRO A 331 4.35 12.63 13.85
N ILE A 332 5.26 11.66 13.97
CA ILE A 332 4.90 10.23 13.99
C ILE A 332 5.18 9.65 15.36
N ILE A 333 4.19 8.94 15.90
CA ILE A 333 4.35 8.02 17.04
C ILE A 333 4.08 6.61 16.54
N ALA A 334 5.05 5.70 16.64
CA ALA A 334 4.90 4.35 16.12
C ALA A 334 5.45 3.30 17.07
N SER A 335 4.88 2.09 17.02
CA SER A 335 5.49 0.93 17.63
C SER A 335 6.90 0.72 17.08
N ARG A 336 7.87 0.38 17.93
CA ARG A 336 9.24 0.04 17.53
C ARG A 336 9.21 -1.31 16.80
N LEU A 337 9.17 -1.26 15.47
CA LEU A 337 9.19 -2.42 14.58
C LEU A 337 10.43 -2.33 13.70
N GLN A 338 11.10 -3.46 13.49
CA GLN A 338 12.34 -3.52 12.71
C GLN A 338 12.20 -2.86 11.33
N VAL A 339 11.12 -3.15 10.58
CA VAL A 339 10.88 -2.55 9.26
C VAL A 339 10.82 -1.01 9.28
N LEU A 340 10.41 -0.40 10.40
CA LEU A 340 10.42 1.05 10.56
C LEU A 340 11.80 1.55 10.95
N GLU A 341 12.52 0.86 11.84
CA GLU A 341 13.87 1.24 12.26
C GLU A 341 14.89 1.14 11.12
N ASP A 342 14.67 0.23 10.17
CA ASP A 342 15.46 0.10 8.95
C ASP A 342 15.36 1.37 8.07
N GLN A 343 14.27 2.14 8.20
CA GLN A 343 13.94 3.25 7.30
C GLN A 343 13.94 4.62 7.98
N PHE A 344 13.57 4.67 9.26
CA PHE A 344 13.39 5.90 10.01
C PHE A 344 14.17 5.87 11.33
N SER A 345 14.80 7.00 11.67
CA SER A 345 15.58 7.14 12.90
C SER A 345 14.72 7.58 14.10
N ASP A 346 15.26 7.47 15.32
CA ASP A 346 14.67 8.06 16.54
C ASP A 346 14.56 9.60 16.48
N GLN A 347 15.19 10.25 15.48
CA GLN A 347 15.04 11.69 15.23
C GLN A 347 13.85 12.02 14.33
N ALA A 348 13.34 11.04 13.59
CA ALA A 348 12.18 11.16 12.70
C ALA A 348 10.89 10.67 13.36
N ILE A 349 10.97 9.63 14.18
CA ILE A 349 9.81 8.98 14.81
C ILE A 349 10.00 8.89 16.32
N LEU A 350 8.93 9.16 17.08
CA LEU A 350 8.88 8.76 18.49
C LEU A 350 8.41 7.32 18.59
N TYR A 351 9.36 6.43 18.82
CA TYR A 351 9.08 5.02 19.01
C TYR A 351 8.65 4.71 20.44
N PHE A 352 7.75 3.73 20.56
CA PHE A 352 7.38 3.09 21.83
C PHE A 352 7.31 1.57 21.65
N GLU A 353 7.43 0.82 22.75
CA GLU A 353 7.38 -0.63 22.67
C GLU A 353 5.97 -1.13 22.26
N PRO A 354 5.84 -2.07 21.31
CA PRO A 354 4.54 -2.53 20.85
C PRO A 354 3.66 -3.06 22.00
N GLY A 355 2.41 -2.61 22.07
CA GLY A 355 1.47 -2.98 23.12
C GLY A 355 1.63 -2.20 24.44
N ASP A 356 2.70 -1.43 24.62
CA ASP A 356 2.92 -0.64 25.84
C ASP A 356 2.08 0.65 25.81
N THR A 357 0.98 0.61 26.57
CA THR A 357 0.04 1.72 26.70
C THR A 357 0.67 2.94 27.36
N SER A 358 1.50 2.74 28.39
CA SER A 358 2.07 3.84 29.17
C SER A 358 3.22 4.51 28.40
N ALA A 359 4.01 3.76 27.64
CA ALA A 359 5.00 4.32 26.74
C ALA A 359 4.35 5.15 25.62
N LEU A 360 3.25 4.66 25.01
CA LEU A 360 2.47 5.43 24.04
C LEU A 360 1.90 6.72 24.66
N ALA A 361 1.31 6.64 25.85
CA ALA A 361 0.82 7.82 26.57
C ALA A 361 1.94 8.84 26.85
N GLY A 362 3.12 8.36 27.24
CA GLY A 362 4.31 9.20 27.42
C GLY A 362 4.74 9.91 26.13
N CYS A 363 4.71 9.22 24.98
CA CYS A 363 5.00 9.81 23.68
C CYS A 363 3.99 10.91 23.31
N ILE A 364 2.69 10.65 23.51
CA ILE A 364 1.62 11.63 23.26
C ILE A 364 1.84 12.88 24.12
N LEU A 365 2.08 12.70 25.43
CA LEU A 365 2.31 13.80 26.36
C LEU A 365 3.56 14.62 26.00
N ARG A 366 4.63 13.93 25.57
CA ARG A 366 5.87 14.58 25.11
C ARG A 366 5.62 15.46 23.90
N LEU A 367 4.86 15.02 22.90
CA LEU A 367 4.53 15.85 21.73
C LEU A 367 3.57 16.99 22.07
N TYR A 368 2.61 16.74 22.97
CA TYR A 368 1.67 17.75 23.43
C TYR A 368 2.41 18.96 24.02
N HIS A 369 3.33 18.73 24.96
CA HIS A 369 4.06 19.81 25.63
C HIS A 369 5.19 20.44 24.79
N ASN A 370 5.63 19.79 23.71
CA ASN A 370 6.80 20.23 22.94
C ASN A 370 6.47 20.50 21.45
N PRO A 371 5.86 21.64 21.10
CA PRO A 371 5.62 22.03 19.70
C PRO A 371 6.89 22.06 18.85
N LYS A 372 8.04 22.45 19.41
CA LYS A 372 9.33 22.41 18.70
C LYS A 372 9.77 20.98 18.36
N LEU A 373 9.53 20.03 19.26
CA LEU A 373 9.84 18.62 19.00
C LEU A 373 8.95 18.06 17.89
N ARG A 374 7.67 18.44 17.86
CA ARG A 374 6.76 18.09 16.76
C ARG A 374 7.34 18.54 15.43
N GLN A 375 7.75 19.79 15.34
CA GLN A 375 8.37 20.33 14.13
C GLN A 375 9.65 19.58 13.74
N SER A 376 10.57 19.34 14.69
CA SER A 376 11.83 18.67 14.38
C SER A 376 11.65 17.22 13.90
N LEU A 377 10.71 16.48 14.51
CA LEU A 377 10.38 15.11 14.07
C LEU A 377 9.78 15.11 12.67
N ALA A 378 8.83 16.01 12.39
CA ALA A 378 8.20 16.12 11.08
C ALA A 378 9.23 16.47 9.99
N GLU A 379 10.14 17.41 10.26
CA GLU A 379 11.22 17.78 9.34
C GLU A 379 12.21 16.62 9.11
N ALA A 380 12.59 15.89 10.16
CA ALA A 380 13.47 14.73 10.04
C ALA A 380 12.82 13.59 9.25
N ALA A 381 11.56 13.25 9.55
CA ALA A 381 10.80 12.24 8.83
C ALA A 381 10.62 12.60 7.35
N ASP A 382 10.33 13.86 7.04
CA ASP A 382 10.26 14.35 5.67
C ASP A 382 11.58 14.20 4.92
N ASN A 383 12.69 14.60 5.55
CA ASN A 383 14.02 14.47 4.95
C ASN A 383 14.39 13.00 4.70
N GLU A 384 14.09 12.10 5.64
CA GLU A 384 14.34 10.66 5.47
C GLU A 384 13.43 10.06 4.37
N TYR A 385 12.18 10.53 4.27
CA TYR A 385 11.24 10.17 3.21
C TYR A 385 11.71 10.63 1.82
N VAL A 386 12.00 11.93 1.65
CA VAL A 386 12.39 12.53 0.37
C VAL A 386 13.64 11.87 -0.22
N ASN A 387 14.56 11.42 0.63
CA ASN A 387 15.80 10.79 0.19
C ASN A 387 15.65 9.32 -0.24
N ARG A 388 14.56 8.64 0.13
CA ARG A 388 14.46 7.18 0.01
C ARG A 388 13.18 6.67 -0.64
N HIS A 389 12.10 7.45 -0.62
CA HIS A 389 10.75 6.93 -0.77
C HIS A 389 9.88 7.74 -1.72
N ARG A 390 10.41 8.63 -2.55
CA ARG A 390 9.59 9.43 -3.47
C ARG A 390 8.94 8.56 -4.53
N TRP A 391 7.64 8.73 -4.75
CA TRP A 391 6.93 7.93 -5.77
C TRP A 391 7.53 8.13 -7.16
N GLN A 392 7.98 9.35 -7.48
CA GLN A 392 8.62 9.60 -8.78
C GLN A 392 9.87 8.71 -8.99
N ASP A 393 10.69 8.51 -7.97
CA ASP A 393 11.91 7.69 -8.06
C ASP A 393 11.57 6.20 -8.16
N GLU A 394 10.53 5.75 -7.44
CA GLU A 394 9.98 4.40 -7.52
C GLU A 394 9.38 4.13 -8.92
N PHE A 395 8.65 5.09 -9.48
CA PHE A 395 8.10 5.01 -10.83
C PHE A 395 9.20 4.98 -11.89
N MET A 396 10.30 5.73 -11.72
CA MET A 396 11.45 5.62 -12.63
C MET A 396 12.12 4.25 -12.57
N THR A 397 12.15 3.62 -11.39
CA THR A 397 12.61 2.24 -11.25
C THR A 397 11.67 1.27 -11.97
N TYR A 398 10.35 1.46 -11.86
CA TYR A 398 9.36 0.70 -12.61
C TYR A 398 9.54 0.83 -14.14
N VAL A 399 9.73 2.06 -14.63
CA VAL A 399 9.96 2.33 -16.06
C VAL A 399 11.21 1.64 -16.56
N ARG A 400 12.31 1.62 -15.79
CA ARG A 400 13.55 0.89 -16.16
C ARG A 400 13.31 -0.61 -16.30
N VAL A 401 12.52 -1.21 -15.40
CA VAL A 401 12.12 -2.62 -15.53
C VAL A 401 11.32 -2.84 -16.81
N LEU A 402 10.34 -1.98 -17.09
CA LEU A 402 9.52 -2.07 -18.29
C LEU A 402 10.36 -1.90 -19.58
N GLN A 403 11.30 -0.97 -19.63
CA GLN A 403 12.20 -0.77 -20.78
C GLN A 403 13.10 -1.99 -21.03
N GLY A 404 13.56 -2.66 -19.97
CA GLY A 404 14.29 -3.93 -20.09
C GLY A 404 13.47 -5.05 -20.73
N LEU A 405 12.14 -5.03 -20.56
CA LEU A 405 11.22 -6.00 -21.16
C LEU A 405 10.68 -5.56 -22.53
N LEU A 406 10.53 -4.24 -22.72
CA LEU A 406 10.02 -3.59 -23.92
C LEU A 406 10.98 -2.48 -24.35
N PRO A 407 12.05 -2.80 -25.11
CA PRO A 407 13.04 -1.79 -25.54
C PRO A 407 12.46 -0.65 -26.39
N LYS A 408 11.26 -0.85 -26.97
CA LYS A 408 10.53 0.16 -27.74
C LYS A 408 9.68 1.11 -26.88
N LEU A 409 9.68 0.94 -25.55
CA LEU A 409 8.94 1.80 -24.62
C LEU A 409 9.68 3.15 -24.47
N ALA A 410 9.27 4.13 -25.26
CA ALA A 410 9.71 5.52 -25.14
C ALA A 410 8.85 6.24 -24.08
N VAL A 411 9.10 5.95 -22.80
CA VAL A 411 8.64 6.83 -21.71
C VAL A 411 9.68 7.94 -21.60
N GLN A 412 9.33 9.16 -22.03
CA GLN A 412 10.21 10.33 -21.88
C GLN A 412 10.34 10.64 -20.39
N MET A 413 11.58 10.74 -19.92
CA MET A 413 11.96 11.04 -18.54
C MET A 413 11.76 12.52 -18.20
#